data_AF-A0A834Y877-F1
#
_entry.id   AF-A0A834Y877-F1
#
_cell.length_a   1.000
_cell.length_b   1.000
_cell.length_c   1.000
_cell.angle_alpha   90.00
_cell.angle_beta   90.00
_cell.angle_gamma   90.00
#
_symmetry.space_group_name_H-M   'P 1'
#
loop_
_entity.id
_entity.type
_entity.pdbx_description
1 polymer ?
#
loop_
_entity_poly.entity_id
_entity_poly.type
_entity_poly.pdbx_seq_one_letter_code
_entity_poly.pdbx_strand_id
1 'polypeptide(L)'
;MGKVTSVPHVERSNDRSGRSLPNSNAIEKKVNKKAGKREHHLWMKRDSAGSGQKALNLVRIVSELPNDKETIYGALDKWTAWETEFPLISAAKALQILRKRNQWLRLIIVAKWLLSKGQGLTMGTYDTLLLAFDMDQRVDEAESLWNRILLMHTRSVSKRLFSRMISLYDHHHMPDKIIEVFADMEELGVKPDEDTVRRVEHAFQKLGEEDKQKLVLKKYRSKWKYIHFKGERVRVRTDAWDG
;
A
#
# COMPACT_ATOMS: atom_id res chain seq x y z
N MET A 1 -53.80 16.70 66.08
CA MET A 1 -53.97 17.64 64.95
C MET A 1 -53.02 17.16 63.84
N GLY A 2 -53.43 16.26 62.92
CA GLY A 2 -53.99 16.51 61.57
C GLY A 2 -52.87 16.92 60.57
N LYS A 3 -52.60 16.34 59.40
CA LYS A 3 -53.16 15.32 58.47
C LYS A 3 -51.96 14.69 57.70
N VAL A 4 -51.88 13.38 57.45
CA VAL A 4 -52.19 12.62 56.20
C VAL A 4 -51.71 13.32 54.91
N THR A 5 -50.77 12.78 54.11
CA THR A 5 -50.92 11.78 53.02
C THR A 5 -49.51 11.38 52.50
N SER A 6 -49.16 10.27 51.86
CA SER A 6 -49.75 8.93 51.64
C SER A 6 -48.74 8.08 50.80
N VAL A 7 -48.21 6.98 51.39
CA VAL A 7 -48.01 5.59 50.84
C VAL A 7 -46.97 5.38 49.66
N PRO A 8 -46.49 4.16 49.35
CA PRO A 8 -45.38 3.36 49.96
C PRO A 8 -44.34 2.82 48.91
N HIS A 9 -43.10 2.44 49.27
CA HIS A 9 -42.57 1.08 49.60
C HIS A 9 -42.78 0.00 48.48
N VAL A 10 -41.81 -0.83 48.08
CA VAL A 10 -41.17 -1.91 48.86
C VAL A 10 -39.86 -2.40 48.22
N GLU A 11 -38.90 -2.71 49.08
CA GLU A 11 -37.59 -3.34 48.87
C GLU A 11 -37.67 -4.89 48.96
N ARG A 12 -36.76 -5.59 48.24
CA ARG A 12 -35.93 -6.77 48.63
C ARG A 12 -36.54 -7.93 49.46
N SER A 13 -36.16 -9.21 49.35
CA SER A 13 -35.01 -9.93 48.77
C SER A 13 -35.16 -11.44 49.04
N ASN A 14 -34.42 -12.25 48.27
CA ASN A 14 -33.81 -13.57 48.58
C ASN A 14 -34.67 -14.79 48.96
N ASP A 15 -34.44 -15.91 48.24
CA ASP A 15 -33.64 -17.01 48.80
C ASP A 15 -33.12 -17.99 47.73
N ARG A 16 -31.97 -18.62 48.04
CA ARG A 16 -31.25 -19.62 47.23
C ARG A 16 -31.05 -20.92 48.04
N SER A 17 -30.86 -22.02 47.30
CA SER A 17 -30.18 -23.30 47.64
C SER A 17 -31.05 -24.46 48.17
N GLY A 18 -30.87 -25.74 47.80
CA GLY A 18 -29.94 -26.39 46.83
C GLY A 18 -30.01 -27.94 46.83
N ARG A 19 -29.33 -28.54 45.82
CA ARG A 19 -28.85 -29.96 45.62
C ARG A 19 -29.93 -31.02 45.26
N SER A 20 -29.74 -31.96 44.30
CA SER A 20 -28.59 -32.83 43.95
C SER A 20 -28.67 -33.44 42.52
N LEU A 21 -27.54 -33.90 41.96
CA LEU A 21 -27.33 -34.74 40.74
C LEU A 21 -27.00 -36.21 41.17
N PRO A 22 -26.84 -37.28 40.32
CA PRO A 22 -26.70 -37.34 38.84
C PRO A 22 -27.34 -38.55 38.07
N ASN A 23 -27.25 -38.48 36.72
CA ASN A 23 -27.10 -39.57 35.69
C ASN A 23 -28.22 -40.62 35.50
N SER A 24 -28.51 -41.19 34.31
CA SER A 24 -28.06 -41.13 32.90
C SER A 24 -29.28 -41.69 32.10
N ASN A 25 -29.61 -41.41 30.84
CA ASN A 25 -28.84 -41.51 29.61
C ASN A 25 -29.75 -41.11 28.42
N ALA A 26 -29.11 -40.81 27.29
CA ALA A 26 -29.66 -40.80 25.93
C ALA A 26 -30.58 -39.63 25.54
N ILE A 27 -29.96 -38.52 25.11
CA ILE A 27 -30.57 -37.61 24.14
C ILE A 27 -29.63 -37.52 22.93
N GLU A 28 -30.09 -38.08 21.82
CA GLU A 28 -29.56 -37.84 20.48
C GLU A 28 -29.48 -36.34 20.23
N LYS A 29 -28.26 -35.78 20.22
CA LYS A 29 -28.05 -34.41 19.74
C LYS A 29 -28.23 -34.39 18.23
N LYS A 30 -29.45 -34.09 17.78
CA LYS A 30 -29.68 -33.49 16.47
C LYS A 30 -28.80 -32.24 16.38
N VAL A 31 -27.71 -32.34 15.61
CA VAL A 31 -26.89 -31.20 15.22
C VAL A 31 -27.77 -30.31 14.35
N ASN A 32 -28.31 -29.27 14.98
CA ASN A 32 -29.06 -28.23 14.31
C ASN A 32 -28.06 -27.42 13.47
N LYS A 33 -27.79 -27.88 12.24
CA LYS A 33 -27.07 -27.10 11.23
C LYS A 33 -27.92 -25.87 10.95
N LYS A 34 -27.64 -24.76 11.64
CA LYS A 34 -28.09 -23.45 11.20
C LYS A 34 -27.58 -23.29 9.77
N ALA A 35 -28.50 -23.34 8.82
CA ALA A 35 -28.23 -23.01 7.44
C ALA A 35 -27.68 -21.58 7.43
N GLY A 36 -26.36 -21.46 7.24
CA GLY A 36 -25.74 -20.17 6.99
C GLY A 36 -26.48 -19.55 5.82
N LYS A 37 -26.94 -18.30 6.00
CA LYS A 37 -27.54 -17.52 4.93
C LYS A 37 -26.64 -17.65 3.70
N ARG A 38 -27.18 -18.19 2.61
CA ARG A 38 -26.49 -18.15 1.32
C ARG A 38 -26.47 -16.69 0.91
N GLU A 39 -25.37 -16.01 1.21
CA GLU A 39 -25.09 -14.72 0.61
C GLU A 39 -24.91 -14.97 -0.89
N HIS A 40 -25.93 -14.60 -1.67
CA HIS A 40 -25.84 -14.56 -3.12
C HIS A 40 -24.98 -13.35 -3.50
N HIS A 41 -23.65 -13.52 -3.52
CA HIS A 41 -22.79 -12.54 -4.15
C HIS A 41 -23.02 -12.59 -5.67
N LEU A 42 -23.86 -11.69 -6.18
CA LEU A 42 -24.17 -11.54 -7.62
C LEU A 42 -22.94 -11.13 -8.46
N TRP A 43 -21.86 -10.69 -7.83
CA TRP A 43 -20.54 -10.55 -8.45
C TRP A 43 -19.57 -11.54 -7.79
N MET A 44 -19.24 -12.63 -8.47
CA MET A 44 -18.07 -13.40 -8.07
C MET A 44 -16.83 -12.62 -8.53
N LYS A 45 -15.96 -12.22 -7.61
CA LYS A 45 -14.56 -11.98 -7.99
C LYS A 45 -14.07 -13.32 -8.55
N ARG A 46 -13.72 -13.36 -9.84
CA ARG A 46 -13.11 -14.55 -10.48
C ARG A 46 -12.14 -15.17 -9.48
N ASP A 47 -12.37 -16.42 -9.11
CA ASP A 47 -11.73 -17.05 -7.97
C ASP A 47 -10.21 -16.86 -8.02
N SER A 48 -9.75 -15.93 -7.19
CA SER A 48 -8.33 -15.67 -7.00
C SER A 48 -7.64 -16.78 -6.19
N ALA A 49 -8.36 -17.87 -5.91
CA ALA A 49 -7.95 -19.04 -5.14
C ALA A 49 -6.66 -19.71 -5.69
N GLY A 50 -6.39 -19.63 -7.00
CA GLY A 50 -5.14 -20.14 -7.59
C GLY A 50 -4.01 -19.11 -7.76
N SER A 51 -4.33 -17.80 -7.73
CA SER A 51 -3.37 -16.75 -8.10
C SER A 51 -2.18 -16.64 -7.14
N GLY A 52 -2.37 -16.98 -5.86
CA GLY A 52 -1.28 -17.03 -4.88
C GLY A 52 -0.30 -18.17 -5.18
N GLN A 53 -0.82 -19.37 -5.47
CA GLN A 53 0.02 -20.51 -5.81
C GLN A 53 0.76 -20.30 -7.13
N LYS A 54 0.10 -19.72 -8.13
CA LYS A 54 0.71 -19.32 -9.40
C LYS A 54 1.82 -18.29 -9.20
N ALA A 55 1.60 -17.30 -8.33
CA ALA A 55 2.62 -16.32 -7.99
C ALA A 55 3.85 -16.97 -7.32
N LEU A 56 3.63 -17.91 -6.38
CA LEU A 56 4.71 -18.65 -5.74
C LEU A 56 5.49 -19.53 -6.73
N ASN A 57 4.78 -20.19 -7.64
CA ASN A 57 5.40 -20.98 -8.71
C ASN A 57 6.25 -20.10 -9.64
N LEU A 58 5.76 -18.93 -10.06
CA LEU A 58 6.55 -17.96 -10.84
C LEU A 58 7.81 -17.55 -10.08
N VAL A 59 7.66 -17.13 -8.81
CA VAL A 59 8.80 -16.71 -7.98
C VAL A 59 9.83 -17.83 -7.85
N ARG A 60 9.39 -19.08 -7.69
CA ARG A 60 10.28 -20.24 -7.64
C ARG A 60 11.05 -20.41 -8.94
N ILE A 61 10.35 -20.43 -10.08
CA ILE A 61 10.95 -20.54 -11.42
C ILE A 61 12.03 -19.47 -11.62
N VAL A 62 11.71 -18.20 -11.37
CA VAL A 62 12.67 -17.12 -11.59
C VAL A 62 13.79 -17.11 -10.55
N SER A 63 13.62 -17.70 -9.36
CA SER A 63 14.68 -17.77 -8.34
C SER A 63 15.69 -18.90 -8.60
N GLU A 64 15.27 -19.98 -9.25
CA GLU A 64 16.10 -21.17 -9.52
C GLU A 64 17.02 -20.99 -10.75
N LEU A 65 16.71 -20.03 -11.63
CA LEU A 65 17.46 -19.79 -12.85
C LEU A 65 18.69 -18.90 -12.62
N PRO A 66 19.71 -18.92 -13.48
CA PRO A 66 20.79 -17.94 -13.48
C PRO A 66 20.26 -16.50 -13.62
N ASN A 67 21.07 -15.50 -13.27
CA ASN A 67 20.76 -14.08 -13.48
C ASN A 67 20.91 -13.67 -14.97
N ASP A 68 20.44 -14.50 -15.89
CA ASP A 68 20.46 -14.24 -17.32
C ASP A 68 19.07 -13.83 -17.81
N LYS A 69 19.00 -12.68 -18.49
CA LYS A 69 17.73 -12.09 -18.94
C LYS A 69 16.97 -13.03 -19.88
N GLU A 70 17.65 -13.59 -20.87
CA GLU A 70 17.01 -14.40 -21.91
C GLU A 70 16.50 -15.73 -21.35
N THR A 71 17.27 -16.35 -20.46
CA THR A 71 16.86 -17.57 -19.74
C THR A 71 15.61 -17.33 -18.89
N ILE A 72 15.57 -16.22 -18.14
CA ILE A 72 14.40 -15.88 -17.31
C ILE A 72 13.19 -15.54 -18.18
N TYR A 73 13.37 -14.78 -19.26
CA TYR A 73 12.29 -14.43 -20.18
C TYR A 73 11.71 -15.67 -20.86
N GLY A 74 12.56 -16.59 -21.33
CA GLY A 74 12.11 -17.85 -21.90
C GLY A 74 11.35 -18.73 -20.90
N ALA A 75 11.74 -18.73 -19.63
CA ALA A 75 11.01 -19.44 -18.59
C ALA A 75 9.66 -18.78 -18.25
N LEU A 76 9.60 -17.46 -18.21
CA LEU A 76 8.36 -16.70 -18.01
C LEU A 76 7.39 -16.89 -19.18
N ASP A 77 7.89 -16.90 -20.41
CA ASP A 77 7.09 -17.16 -21.61
C ASP A 77 6.50 -18.58 -21.58
N LYS A 78 7.30 -19.59 -21.22
CA LYS A 78 6.82 -20.97 -21.01
C LYS A 78 5.78 -21.04 -19.88
N TRP A 79 5.98 -20.30 -18.80
CA TRP A 79 5.02 -20.22 -17.69
C TRP A 79 3.68 -19.63 -18.14
N THR A 80 3.69 -18.62 -19.02
CA THR A 80 2.46 -18.06 -19.58
C THR A 80 1.81 -18.91 -20.66
N ALA A 81 2.56 -19.73 -21.39
CA ALA A 81 2.06 -20.48 -22.54
C ALA A 81 0.94 -21.49 -22.19
N TRP A 82 0.91 -21.99 -20.95
CA TRP A 82 -0.11 -22.91 -20.47
C TRP A 82 -1.36 -22.22 -19.91
N GLU A 83 -1.41 -20.88 -19.91
CA GLU A 83 -2.50 -20.10 -19.34
C GLU A 83 -3.48 -19.64 -20.43
N THR A 84 -4.78 -19.80 -20.19
CA THR A 84 -5.84 -19.41 -21.14
C THR A 84 -5.96 -17.89 -21.28
N GLU A 85 -5.77 -17.16 -20.18
CA GLU A 85 -5.70 -15.69 -20.14
C GLU A 85 -4.36 -15.30 -19.52
N PHE A 86 -3.81 -14.14 -19.88
CA PHE A 86 -2.56 -13.67 -19.29
C PHE A 86 -2.70 -13.57 -17.76
N PRO A 87 -1.86 -14.26 -16.97
CA PRO A 87 -2.03 -14.40 -15.51
C PRO A 87 -1.58 -13.14 -14.74
N LEU A 88 -2.15 -11.98 -15.07
CA LEU A 88 -1.73 -10.66 -14.59
C LEU A 88 -1.80 -10.52 -13.06
N ILE A 89 -2.88 -11.03 -12.43
CA ILE A 89 -3.06 -10.98 -10.97
C ILE A 89 -1.95 -11.80 -10.28
N SER A 90 -1.62 -12.96 -10.82
CA SER A 90 -0.55 -13.83 -10.31
C SER A 90 0.82 -13.15 -10.47
N ALA A 91 1.08 -12.54 -11.62
CA ALA A 91 2.32 -11.81 -11.87
C ALA A 91 2.48 -10.59 -10.95
N ALA A 92 1.40 -9.82 -10.73
CA ALA A 92 1.39 -8.70 -9.79
C ALA A 92 1.66 -9.16 -8.34
N LYS A 93 1.06 -10.27 -7.91
CA LYS A 93 1.36 -10.88 -6.61
C LYS A 93 2.80 -11.35 -6.51
N ALA A 94 3.36 -11.92 -7.59
CA ALA A 94 4.75 -12.34 -7.64
C ALA A 94 5.72 -11.16 -7.46
N LEU A 95 5.47 -10.02 -8.13
CA LEU A 95 6.25 -8.79 -7.92
C LEU A 95 6.23 -8.34 -6.45
N GLN A 96 5.08 -8.42 -5.78
CA GLN A 96 4.98 -8.09 -4.34
C GLN A 96 5.78 -9.07 -3.46
N ILE A 97 5.83 -10.36 -3.82
CA ILE A 97 6.63 -11.35 -3.10
C ILE A 97 8.13 -11.08 -3.31
N LEU A 98 8.58 -10.84 -4.54
CA LEU A 98 9.98 -10.51 -4.86
C LEU A 98 10.43 -9.25 -4.12
N ARG A 99 9.57 -8.23 -4.08
CA ARG A 99 9.79 -7.00 -3.31
C ARG A 99 9.97 -7.28 -1.83
N LYS A 100 9.11 -8.09 -1.20
CA LYS A 100 9.24 -8.46 0.23
C LYS A 100 10.50 -9.27 0.52
N ARG A 101 11.02 -9.99 -0.47
CA ARG A 101 12.27 -10.77 -0.38
C ARG A 101 13.51 -9.97 -0.76
N ASN A 102 13.38 -8.67 -1.08
CA ASN A 102 14.46 -7.81 -1.57
C ASN A 102 15.20 -8.38 -2.80
N GLN A 103 14.50 -9.16 -3.64
CA GLN A 103 15.08 -9.70 -4.88
C GLN A 103 14.91 -8.68 -6.01
N TRP A 104 15.59 -7.53 -5.89
CA TRP A 104 15.43 -6.37 -6.77
C TRP A 104 15.73 -6.68 -8.24
N LEU A 105 16.85 -7.35 -8.52
CA LEU A 105 17.20 -7.76 -9.87
C LEU A 105 16.11 -8.64 -10.51
N ARG A 106 15.58 -9.64 -9.79
CA ARG A 106 14.50 -10.51 -10.30
C ARG A 106 13.21 -9.73 -10.51
N LEU A 107 12.89 -8.83 -9.59
CA LEU A 107 11.74 -7.94 -9.71
C LEU A 107 11.85 -7.08 -10.98
N ILE A 108 13.02 -6.48 -11.24
CA ILE A 108 13.27 -5.67 -12.44
C ILE A 108 13.05 -6.51 -13.70
N ILE A 109 13.63 -7.71 -13.76
CA ILE A 109 13.52 -8.60 -14.92
C ILE A 109 12.06 -9.00 -15.17
N VAL A 110 11.33 -9.44 -14.14
CA VAL A 110 9.91 -9.83 -14.25
C VAL A 110 9.03 -8.63 -14.63
N ALA A 111 9.26 -7.45 -14.05
CA ALA A 111 8.50 -6.25 -14.37
C ALA A 111 8.76 -5.77 -15.81
N LYS A 112 10.02 -5.77 -16.27
CA LYS A 112 10.35 -5.45 -17.67
C LYS A 112 9.77 -6.46 -18.64
N TRP A 113 9.78 -7.75 -18.29
CA TRP A 113 9.12 -8.78 -19.09
C TRP A 113 7.62 -8.50 -19.23
N LEU A 114 6.91 -8.21 -18.12
CA LEU A 114 5.48 -7.84 -18.15
C LEU A 114 5.21 -6.68 -19.13
N LEU A 115 6.00 -5.60 -19.00
CA LEU A 115 5.87 -4.42 -19.85
C LEU A 115 6.18 -4.73 -21.32
N SER A 116 7.14 -5.62 -21.60
CA SER A 116 7.48 -6.03 -22.98
C SER A 116 6.36 -6.80 -23.68
N LYS A 117 5.48 -7.45 -22.93
CA LYS A 117 4.28 -8.12 -23.46
C LYS A 117 3.08 -7.17 -23.59
N GLY A 118 3.26 -5.87 -23.31
CA GLY A 118 2.18 -4.89 -23.24
C GLY A 118 1.25 -5.10 -22.04
N GLN A 119 1.66 -5.91 -21.06
CA GLN A 119 0.85 -6.28 -19.90
C GLN A 119 1.27 -5.47 -18.68
N GLY A 120 0.35 -5.29 -17.74
CA GLY A 120 0.65 -4.63 -16.47
C GLY A 120 1.11 -3.18 -16.62
N LEU A 121 0.66 -2.46 -17.66
CA LEU A 121 0.83 -1.02 -17.84
C LEU A 121 -0.01 -0.24 -16.81
N THR A 122 0.31 -0.43 -15.53
CA THR A 122 -0.41 0.14 -14.40
C THR A 122 0.53 0.97 -13.55
N MET A 123 -0.02 1.97 -12.87
CA MET A 123 0.73 2.80 -11.91
C MET A 123 1.43 1.97 -10.84
N GLY A 124 0.84 0.84 -10.42
CA GLY A 124 1.45 -0.07 -9.45
C GLY A 124 2.69 -0.79 -9.97
N THR A 125 2.70 -1.18 -11.25
CA THR A 125 3.87 -1.80 -11.90
C THR A 125 4.99 -0.79 -12.05
N TYR A 126 4.67 0.43 -12.52
CA TYR A 126 5.66 1.51 -12.63
C TYR A 126 6.25 1.90 -11.26
N ASP A 127 5.40 2.09 -10.25
CA ASP A 127 5.85 2.35 -8.86
C ASP A 127 6.78 1.23 -8.37
N THR A 128 6.42 -0.03 -8.62
CA THR A 128 7.22 -1.18 -8.16
C THR A 128 8.57 -1.25 -8.89
N LEU A 129 8.59 -0.95 -10.20
CA LEU A 129 9.82 -0.96 -10.99
C LEU A 129 10.75 0.22 -10.64
N LEU A 130 10.21 1.43 -10.44
CA LEU A 130 10.99 2.56 -9.93
C LEU A 130 11.57 2.28 -8.55
N LEU A 131 10.84 1.59 -7.66
CA LEU A 131 11.41 1.14 -6.37
C LEU A 131 12.62 0.25 -6.58
N ALA A 132 12.49 -0.70 -7.51
CA ALA A 132 13.51 -1.71 -7.70
C ALA A 132 14.76 -1.10 -8.32
N PHE A 133 14.63 -0.14 -9.24
CA PHE A 133 15.78 0.62 -9.74
C PHE A 133 16.46 1.45 -8.66
N ASP A 134 15.68 2.10 -7.79
CA ASP A 134 16.21 2.84 -6.64
C ASP A 134 17.06 1.93 -5.74
N MET A 135 16.52 0.77 -5.36
CA MET A 135 17.19 -0.18 -4.48
C MET A 135 18.36 -0.92 -5.15
N ASP A 136 18.31 -1.13 -6.47
CA ASP A 136 19.37 -1.77 -7.28
C ASP A 136 20.42 -0.76 -7.79
N GLN A 137 20.34 0.51 -7.37
CA GLN A 137 21.29 1.59 -7.73
C GLN A 137 21.36 1.91 -9.24
N ARG A 138 20.21 1.85 -9.94
CA ARG A 138 20.11 2.04 -11.40
C ARG A 138 19.34 3.31 -11.74
N VAL A 139 19.91 4.46 -11.38
CA VAL A 139 19.26 5.77 -11.54
C VAL A 139 18.96 6.07 -13.02
N ASP A 140 19.91 5.86 -13.93
CA ASP A 140 19.73 6.14 -15.37
C ASP A 140 18.52 5.42 -16.00
N GLU A 141 18.26 4.19 -15.55
CA GLU A 141 17.12 3.41 -16.00
C GLU A 141 15.81 3.85 -15.37
N ALA A 142 15.86 4.32 -14.12
CA ALA A 142 14.73 4.97 -13.49
C ALA A 142 14.36 6.27 -14.22
N GLU A 143 15.34 7.11 -14.58
CA GLU A 143 15.11 8.33 -15.36
C GLU A 143 14.52 8.02 -16.74
N SER A 144 15.08 7.03 -17.43
CA SER A 144 14.58 6.58 -18.73
C SER A 144 13.12 6.11 -18.64
N LEU A 145 12.78 5.35 -17.60
CA LEU A 145 11.41 4.92 -17.34
C LEU A 145 10.50 6.11 -16.98
N TRP A 146 10.98 7.03 -16.16
CA TRP A 146 10.23 8.23 -15.76
C TRP A 146 9.87 9.10 -16.94
N ASN A 147 10.84 9.39 -17.82
CA ASN A 147 10.62 10.15 -19.05
C ASN A 147 9.58 9.48 -19.96
N ARG A 148 9.62 8.15 -20.06
CA ARG A 148 8.60 7.38 -20.79
C ARG A 148 7.21 7.51 -20.13
N ILE A 149 7.12 7.46 -18.81
CA ILE A 149 5.85 7.64 -18.08
C ILE A 149 5.29 9.04 -18.31
N LEU A 150 6.13 10.08 -18.19
CA LEU A 150 5.73 11.46 -18.46
C LEU A 150 5.20 11.60 -19.89
N LEU A 151 5.93 11.09 -20.90
CA LEU A 151 5.51 11.16 -22.30
C LEU A 151 4.18 10.45 -22.57
N MET A 152 4.00 9.24 -22.02
CA MET A 152 2.79 8.43 -22.27
C MET A 152 1.57 8.90 -21.47
N HIS A 153 1.78 9.55 -20.32
CA HIS A 153 0.74 9.82 -19.33
C HIS A 153 0.77 11.27 -18.80
N THR A 154 1.16 12.23 -19.63
CA THR A 154 1.39 13.65 -19.27
C THR A 154 0.33 14.26 -18.34
N ARG A 155 -0.96 13.95 -18.55
CA ARG A 155 -2.07 14.53 -17.76
C ARG A 155 -2.55 13.70 -16.58
N SER A 156 -1.96 12.53 -16.31
CA SER A 156 -2.49 11.56 -15.36
C SER A 156 -1.44 10.91 -14.46
N VAL A 157 -0.24 11.49 -14.37
CA VAL A 157 0.79 11.00 -13.45
C VAL A 157 0.35 11.21 -12.00
N SER A 158 0.25 10.12 -11.25
CA SER A 158 -0.23 10.17 -9.88
C SER A 158 0.80 10.81 -8.95
N LYS A 159 0.33 11.52 -7.92
CA LYS A 159 1.12 12.00 -6.78
C LYS A 159 2.15 10.97 -6.28
N ARG A 160 1.75 9.70 -6.17
CA ARG A 160 2.62 8.63 -5.66
C ARG A 160 3.87 8.41 -6.52
N LEU A 161 3.79 8.55 -7.84
CA LEU A 161 4.96 8.39 -8.70
C LEU A 161 5.90 9.60 -8.60
N PHE A 162 5.37 10.82 -8.49
CA PHE A 162 6.18 12.00 -8.16
C PHE A 162 6.91 11.83 -6.84
N SER A 163 6.20 11.47 -5.77
CA SER A 163 6.82 11.19 -4.47
C SER A 163 7.88 10.08 -4.55
N ARG A 164 7.68 9.09 -5.43
CA ARG A 164 8.68 8.04 -5.65
C ARG A 164 9.95 8.57 -6.32
N MET A 165 9.83 9.34 -7.39
CA MET A 165 11.01 9.91 -8.06
C MET A 165 11.78 10.85 -7.14
N ILE A 166 11.08 11.70 -6.39
CA ILE A 166 11.72 12.57 -5.40
C ILE A 166 12.43 11.74 -4.32
N SER A 167 11.80 10.65 -3.84
CA SER A 167 12.45 9.76 -2.88
C SER A 167 13.68 9.07 -3.44
N LEU A 168 13.65 8.69 -4.72
CA LEU A 168 14.77 8.07 -5.41
C LEU A 168 15.93 9.06 -5.50
N TYR A 169 15.72 10.25 -6.04
CA TYR A 169 16.81 11.24 -6.17
C TYR A 169 17.39 11.68 -4.83
N ASP A 170 16.56 11.78 -3.78
CA ASP A 170 17.04 12.06 -2.43
C ASP A 170 17.93 10.94 -1.86
N HIS A 171 17.57 9.68 -2.09
CA HIS A 171 18.41 8.52 -1.71
C HIS A 171 19.76 8.52 -2.46
N HIS A 172 19.76 8.98 -3.72
CA HIS A 172 20.96 9.07 -4.56
C HIS A 172 21.68 10.43 -4.49
N HIS A 173 21.31 11.29 -3.54
CA HIS A 173 21.95 12.59 -3.28
C HIS A 173 21.95 13.56 -4.49
N MET A 174 20.85 13.60 -5.24
CA MET A 174 20.69 14.45 -6.44
C MET A 174 19.69 15.60 -6.19
N PRO A 175 20.07 16.66 -5.45
CA PRO A 175 19.14 17.73 -5.09
C PRO A 175 18.60 18.51 -6.30
N ASP A 176 19.40 18.72 -7.35
CA ASP A 176 18.94 19.41 -8.57
C ASP A 176 17.76 18.68 -9.22
N LYS A 177 17.85 17.35 -9.30
CA LYS A 177 16.78 16.50 -9.85
C LYS A 177 15.53 16.47 -8.98
N ILE A 178 15.66 16.62 -7.67
CA ILE A 178 14.50 16.78 -6.78
C ILE A 178 13.73 18.06 -7.14
N ILE A 179 14.45 19.16 -7.37
CA ILE A 179 13.83 20.45 -7.72
C ILE A 179 13.16 20.38 -9.11
N GLU A 180 13.80 19.74 -10.10
CA GLU A 180 13.20 19.51 -11.42
C GLU A 180 11.86 18.76 -11.31
N VAL A 181 11.83 17.60 -10.63
CA VAL A 181 10.58 16.82 -10.48
C VAL A 181 9.53 17.56 -9.65
N PHE A 182 9.95 18.35 -8.66
CA PHE A 182 9.03 19.17 -7.88
C PHE A 182 8.40 20.28 -8.72
N ALA A 183 9.16 20.92 -9.60
CA ALA A 183 8.63 21.92 -10.52
C ALA A 183 7.58 21.32 -11.47
N ASP A 184 7.86 20.14 -12.06
CA ASP A 184 6.90 19.40 -12.88
C ASP A 184 5.61 19.07 -12.08
N MET A 185 5.78 18.67 -10.83
CA MET A 185 4.68 18.35 -9.92
C MET A 185 3.79 19.58 -9.67
N GLU A 186 4.38 20.76 -9.46
CA GLU A 186 3.66 22.03 -9.29
C GLU A 186 2.97 22.49 -10.58
N GLU A 187 3.65 22.39 -11.73
CA GLU A 187 3.12 22.77 -13.05
C GLU A 187 1.87 21.94 -13.40
N LEU A 188 1.89 20.65 -13.08
CA LEU A 188 0.77 19.75 -13.28
C LEU A 188 -0.31 19.86 -12.19
N GLY A 189 -0.17 20.79 -11.24
CA GLY A 189 -1.14 21.03 -10.18
C GLY A 189 -1.23 19.89 -9.14
N VAL A 190 -0.22 19.02 -9.07
CA VAL A 190 -0.20 17.88 -8.15
C VAL A 190 0.31 18.34 -6.78
N LYS A 191 -0.53 18.24 -5.75
CA LYS A 191 -0.14 18.69 -4.40
C LYS A 191 0.82 17.69 -3.70
N PRO A 192 2.03 18.12 -3.28
CA PRO A 192 2.99 17.26 -2.56
C PRO A 192 2.43 16.75 -1.23
N ASP A 193 2.97 15.62 -0.74
CA ASP A 193 2.78 15.20 0.65
C ASP A 193 3.87 15.77 1.54
N GLU A 194 3.72 15.59 2.85
CA GLU A 194 4.65 16.13 3.84
C GLU A 194 6.07 15.59 3.69
N ASP A 195 6.23 14.31 3.32
CA ASP A 195 7.55 13.72 3.06
C ASP A 195 8.23 14.39 1.85
N THR A 196 7.46 14.58 0.77
CA THR A 196 7.92 15.27 -0.43
C THR A 196 8.36 16.70 -0.12
N VAL A 197 7.55 17.45 0.64
CA VAL A 197 7.88 18.83 1.04
C VAL A 197 9.18 18.87 1.84
N ARG A 198 9.38 17.95 2.78
CA ARG A 198 10.61 17.85 3.59
C ARG A 198 11.85 17.58 2.73
N ARG A 199 11.75 16.69 1.73
CA ARG A 199 12.87 16.38 0.83
C ARG A 199 13.20 17.56 -0.08
N VAL A 200 12.19 18.27 -0.58
CA VAL A 200 12.36 19.49 -1.38
C VAL A 200 12.97 20.62 -0.54
N GLU A 201 12.55 20.78 0.72
CA GLU A 201 13.15 21.73 1.66
C GLU A 201 14.65 21.47 1.83
N HIS A 202 15.03 20.21 2.05
CA HIS A 202 16.42 19.80 2.19
C HIS A 202 17.22 19.97 0.88
N ALA A 203 16.61 19.73 -0.27
CA ALA A 203 17.22 19.95 -1.57
C ALA A 203 17.56 21.44 -1.79
N PHE A 204 16.61 22.35 -1.53
CA PHE A 204 16.88 23.79 -1.62
C PHE A 204 17.97 24.24 -0.64
N GLN A 205 17.98 23.70 0.58
CA GLN A 205 19.04 23.99 1.56
C GLN A 205 20.42 23.58 1.04
N LYS A 206 20.55 22.38 0.46
CA LYS A 206 21.81 21.88 -0.12
C LYS A 206 22.29 22.74 -1.30
N LEU A 207 21.37 23.32 -2.05
CA LEU A 207 21.65 24.20 -3.19
C LEU A 207 21.86 25.67 -2.78
N GLY A 208 21.71 26.01 -1.50
CA GLY A 208 21.84 27.39 -0.99
C GLY A 208 20.68 28.31 -1.38
N GLU A 209 19.56 27.77 -1.83
CA GLU A 209 18.40 28.54 -2.31
C GLU A 209 17.36 28.79 -1.18
N GLU A 210 17.81 29.42 -0.10
CA GLU A 210 17.00 29.61 1.12
C GLU A 210 15.68 30.38 0.90
N ASP A 211 15.67 31.34 -0.04
CA ASP A 211 14.46 32.11 -0.33
C ASP A 211 13.35 31.22 -0.91
N LYS A 212 13.72 30.31 -1.82
CA LYS A 212 12.78 29.33 -2.40
C LYS A 212 12.35 28.30 -1.35
N GLN A 213 13.27 27.87 -0.49
CA GLN A 213 12.95 27.02 0.65
C GLN A 213 11.85 27.64 1.53
N LYS A 214 12.00 28.91 1.93
CA LYS A 214 10.99 29.65 2.73
C LYS A 214 9.64 29.74 2.00
N LEU A 215 9.63 29.94 0.69
CA LEU A 215 8.41 29.97 -0.12
C LEU A 215 7.68 28.63 -0.12
N VAL A 216 8.39 27.52 -0.35
CA VAL A 216 7.81 26.17 -0.31
C VAL A 216 7.23 25.86 1.07
N LEU A 217 7.97 26.18 2.13
CA LEU A 217 7.49 25.97 3.49
C LEU A 217 6.24 26.81 3.80
N LYS A 218 6.23 28.08 3.40
CA LYS A 218 5.05 28.95 3.57
C LYS A 218 3.83 28.41 2.82
N LYS A 219 4.02 27.85 1.63
CA LYS A 219 2.95 27.34 0.76
C LYS A 219 2.39 26.00 1.24
N TYR A 220 3.26 25.08 1.67
CA TYR A 220 2.88 23.69 1.93
C TYR A 220 2.96 23.24 3.39
N ARG A 221 3.59 23.98 4.31
CA ARG A 221 3.56 23.62 5.73
C ARG A 221 2.12 23.67 6.23
N SER A 222 1.66 22.52 6.68
CA SER A 222 0.38 22.42 7.37
C SER A 222 0.54 23.06 8.74
N LYS A 223 -0.26 24.09 9.03
CA LYS A 223 -0.28 24.74 10.35
C LYS A 223 -0.83 23.83 11.45
N TRP A 224 -1.47 22.72 11.05
CA TRP A 224 -2.18 21.83 11.94
C TRP A 224 -1.92 20.38 11.55
N LYS A 225 -1.70 19.54 12.55
CA LYS A 225 -1.62 18.08 12.42
C LYS A 225 -2.73 17.44 13.23
N TYR A 226 -3.24 16.31 12.77
CA TYR A 226 -4.15 15.49 13.56
C TYR A 226 -3.34 14.38 14.21
N ILE A 227 -3.40 14.29 15.54
CA ILE A 227 -2.80 13.20 16.30
C ILE A 227 -3.91 12.38 16.94
N HIS A 228 -3.66 11.08 17.07
CA HIS A 228 -4.52 10.22 17.87
C HIS A 228 -4.02 10.24 19.31
N PHE A 229 -4.80 10.82 20.22
CA PHE A 229 -4.50 10.85 21.64
C PHE A 229 -5.65 10.17 22.40
N LYS A 230 -5.33 9.12 23.15
CA LYS A 230 -6.32 8.33 23.91
C LYS A 230 -7.53 7.84 23.09
N GLY A 231 -7.31 7.48 21.83
CA GLY A 231 -8.36 7.01 20.92
C GLY A 231 -9.12 8.12 20.18
N GLU A 232 -8.94 9.39 20.54
CA GLU A 232 -9.57 10.54 19.88
C GLU A 232 -8.62 11.21 18.88
N ARG A 233 -9.19 11.78 17.80
CA ARG A 233 -8.43 12.60 16.85
C ARG A 233 -8.41 14.06 17.31
N VAL A 234 -7.26 14.51 17.80
CA VAL A 234 -7.05 15.88 18.26
C VAL A 234 -6.25 16.65 17.22
N ARG A 235 -6.70 17.87 16.89
CA ARG A 235 -5.99 18.79 15.98
C ARG A 235 -5.03 19.64 16.80
N VAL A 236 -3.74 19.58 16.47
CA VAL A 236 -2.66 20.27 17.18
C VAL A 236 -1.95 21.23 16.23
N ARG A 237 -1.57 22.42 16.71
CA ARG A 237 -0.81 23.42 15.94
C ARG A 237 0.63 22.92 15.75
N THR A 238 1.14 22.98 14.53
CA THR A 238 2.44 22.36 14.16
C THR A 238 3.64 23.18 14.64
N ASP A 239 3.45 24.47 14.83
CA ASP A 239 4.43 25.47 15.31
C ASP A 239 4.62 25.49 16.84
N ALA A 240 3.98 24.57 17.58
CA ALA A 240 4.15 24.45 19.03
C ALA A 240 5.35 23.57 19.45
N TRP A 241 6.20 23.15 18.50
CA TRP A 241 7.33 22.23 18.73
C TRP A 241 8.71 22.82 18.38
N ASP A 242 8.77 24.01 17.80
CA ASP A 242 10.03 24.71 17.51
C ASP A 242 10.39 25.66 18.67
N GLY A 243 10.52 25.10 19.87
CA GLY A 243 10.91 25.80 21.11
C GLY A 243 12.25 25.31 21.65
#